data_AF-A0A4Z1BMN1-F1
#
_entry.id   AF-A0A4Z1BMN1-F1
#
_cell.length_a   1.000
_cell.length_b   1.000
_cell.length_c   1.000
_cell.angle_alpha   90.00
_cell.angle_beta   90.00
_cell.angle_gamma   90.00
#
_symmetry.space_group_name_H-M   'P 1'
#
loop_
_entity.id
_entity.type
_entity.pdbx_description
1 polymer ?
#
loop_
_entity_poly.entity_id
_entity_poly.type
_entity_poly.pdbx_seq_one_letter_code
_entity_poly.pdbx_strand_id
1 'polypeptide(L)'
;MMNATAGFQIVSPADHRPGEPDAAGNDLSPCIVSGTQAVSDAPPQPLGRVPYITLQAFSETPGFAASVDQAARDRRLSRADVTVSSGGLRGAVDVFAQATTPDLLMIETGLHGEALFRQLDALAEVCDANSKVVLVGGVNDVSLYRQLLERGIADYLVAPAGALSLIDVVLRLFPQDETARLGKVVAFVGAKGGAGSSTVAQNTAWSLAKSGAKVLLADLDVQFGTAALSYNIDAPVGFAEQLAGAERLDDALFERLLHKHGPNLSVLAGATASRDVVPPSLEVLDRIVDRARATFPFVILDLPHEWTPWVRQALISADEVVVTAEPDLANLRNARRVFDLLKATRLNDADPLLVLNRVGVPRRDEIKAEDFATTLETQLRAKLAFAPKAFGKAASSGRMIAEISTTIGQPFTQLAQILSGKAPPRQARRFLGWRRAHEQV
;
A
#
# COMPACT_ATOMS: atom_id res chain seq x y z
N MET A 1 -32.96 -57.18 -53.55
CA MET A 1 -33.33 -57.27 -54.98
C MET A 1 -32.98 -55.96 -55.65
N MET A 2 -32.18 -56.02 -56.72
CA MET A 2 -31.97 -55.03 -57.81
C MET A 2 -31.36 -53.66 -57.46
N ASN A 3 -30.08 -53.42 -57.82
CA ASN A 3 -29.55 -52.78 -59.06
C ASN A 3 -29.44 -51.24 -58.88
N ALA A 4 -28.42 -50.49 -59.31
CA ALA A 4 -27.28 -50.62 -60.23
C ALA A 4 -26.22 -49.55 -59.83
N THR A 5 -24.91 -49.77 -59.84
CA THR A 5 -23.92 -49.82 -60.96
C THR A 5 -23.57 -48.47 -61.60
N ALA A 6 -22.37 -47.96 -61.29
CA ALA A 6 -21.35 -47.32 -62.16
C ALA A 6 -20.27 -46.71 -61.23
N GLY A 7 -18.98 -47.06 -61.20
CA GLY A 7 -18.11 -47.75 -62.14
C GLY A 7 -17.19 -46.75 -62.83
N PHE A 8 -15.96 -46.52 -62.33
CA PHE A 8 -14.76 -46.29 -63.15
C PHE A 8 -13.45 -46.47 -62.35
N GLN A 9 -12.48 -47.11 -62.99
CA GLN A 9 -11.24 -47.75 -62.51
C GLN A 9 -10.13 -46.74 -62.13
N ILE A 10 -9.42 -46.90 -61.01
CA ILE A 10 -8.10 -47.55 -60.82
C ILE A 10 -7.02 -47.17 -61.85
N VAL A 11 -6.02 -46.40 -61.40
CA VAL A 11 -4.58 -46.68 -61.64
C VAL A 11 -3.75 -46.21 -60.43
N SER A 12 -3.12 -47.16 -59.74
CA SER A 12 -1.87 -47.06 -58.96
C SER A 12 -0.80 -47.81 -59.81
N PRO A 13 0.54 -47.76 -59.65
CA PRO A 13 1.29 -47.49 -58.41
C PRO A 13 2.65 -46.79 -58.54
N ALA A 14 3.29 -46.43 -57.42
CA ALA A 14 4.72 -46.65 -57.22
C ALA A 14 5.11 -46.42 -55.74
N ASP A 15 5.42 -47.52 -55.07
CA ASP A 15 6.13 -47.60 -53.80
C ASP A 15 7.53 -46.96 -53.90
N HIS A 16 7.91 -46.14 -52.92
CA HIS A 16 9.27 -46.12 -52.36
C HIS A 16 9.29 -45.42 -50.99
N ARG A 17 9.43 -46.22 -49.93
CA ARG A 17 10.18 -45.90 -48.70
C ARG A 17 11.51 -46.69 -48.79
N PRO A 18 12.62 -46.33 -48.12
CA PRO A 18 12.68 -45.65 -46.82
C PRO A 18 13.79 -44.60 -46.65
N GLY A 19 13.73 -43.85 -45.54
CA GLY A 19 14.84 -43.03 -45.05
C GLY A 19 14.42 -41.91 -44.10
N GLU A 20 14.19 -42.25 -42.83
CA GLU A 20 14.37 -41.32 -41.69
C GLU A 20 15.88 -41.22 -41.41
N PRO A 21 16.42 -40.08 -40.89
CA PRO A 21 16.01 -39.57 -39.58
C PRO A 21 15.97 -38.03 -39.39
N ASP A 22 15.25 -37.66 -38.32
CA ASP A 22 15.44 -36.57 -37.36
C ASP A 22 15.73 -35.13 -37.83
N ALA A 23 14.76 -34.23 -37.61
CA ALA A 23 14.93 -33.09 -36.70
C ALA A 23 13.66 -32.22 -36.62
N ALA A 24 13.09 -32.18 -35.41
CA ALA A 24 12.25 -31.13 -34.80
C ALA A 24 11.77 -29.97 -35.69
N GLY A 25 10.56 -30.10 -36.23
CA GLY A 25 9.77 -29.00 -36.79
C GLY A 25 9.05 -28.23 -35.69
N ASN A 26 9.44 -26.97 -35.52
CA ASN A 26 8.80 -25.97 -34.68
C ASN A 26 7.66 -25.34 -35.49
N ASP A 27 6.42 -25.83 -35.32
CA ASP A 27 5.24 -25.28 -36.00
C ASP A 27 4.51 -24.29 -35.09
N LEU A 28 4.77 -23.00 -35.34
CA LEU A 28 4.09 -21.87 -34.70
C LEU A 28 2.91 -21.45 -35.57
N SER A 29 1.70 -21.88 -35.18
CA SER A 29 0.45 -21.24 -35.58
C SER A 29 -0.27 -20.69 -34.34
N PRO A 30 -0.65 -19.40 -34.31
CA PRO A 30 -1.14 -18.74 -33.10
C PRO A 30 -2.62 -19.07 -32.85
N CYS A 31 -2.89 -19.77 -31.74
CA CYS A 31 -4.23 -19.80 -31.17
C CYS A 31 -4.57 -18.44 -30.56
N ILE A 32 -5.44 -17.70 -31.26
CA ILE A 32 -6.15 -16.55 -30.73
C ILE A 32 -7.05 -17.06 -29.60
N VAL A 33 -6.65 -16.81 -28.35
CA VAL A 33 -7.52 -16.97 -27.17
C VAL A 33 -7.83 -15.58 -26.64
N SER A 34 -8.98 -15.08 -27.06
CA SER A 34 -9.68 -13.96 -26.46
C SER A 34 -10.03 -14.31 -25.02
N GLY A 35 -9.25 -13.79 -24.08
CA GLY A 35 -9.51 -13.84 -22.65
C GLY A 35 -9.07 -12.53 -22.04
N THR A 36 -10.01 -11.59 -21.95
CA THR A 36 -9.85 -10.26 -21.39
C THR A 36 -9.22 -10.34 -20.00
N GLN A 37 -7.91 -10.13 -19.92
CA GLN A 37 -7.23 -9.89 -18.66
C GLN A 37 -7.65 -8.49 -18.21
N ALA A 38 -8.47 -8.40 -17.17
CA ALA A 38 -8.51 -7.20 -16.36
C ALA A 38 -7.23 -7.19 -15.49
N VAL A 39 -6.08 -6.93 -16.12
CA VAL A 39 -4.96 -6.32 -15.39
C VAL A 39 -5.48 -4.92 -15.06
N SER A 40 -5.53 -4.59 -13.78
CA SER A 40 -5.80 -3.23 -13.36
C SER A 40 -4.74 -2.32 -13.97
N ASP A 41 -5.07 -1.62 -15.05
CA ASP A 41 -4.28 -0.57 -15.72
C ASP A 41 -4.06 0.68 -14.85
N ALA A 42 -4.36 0.61 -13.55
CA ALA A 42 -4.04 1.68 -12.63
C ALA A 42 -2.50 1.82 -12.55
N PRO A 43 -1.94 3.01 -12.81
CA PRO A 43 -0.52 3.25 -12.63
C PRO A 43 -0.12 2.89 -11.20
N PRO A 44 1.10 2.35 -10.97
CA PRO A 44 1.57 2.02 -9.63
C PRO A 44 1.43 3.26 -8.76
N GLN A 45 0.64 3.16 -7.69
CA GLN A 45 0.45 4.29 -6.81
C GLN A 45 1.79 4.66 -6.17
N PRO A 46 2.19 5.94 -6.19
CA PRO A 46 3.47 6.34 -5.65
C PRO A 46 3.49 6.04 -4.15
N LEU A 47 4.52 5.30 -3.74
CA LEU A 47 4.82 4.99 -2.34
C LEU A 47 5.64 6.15 -1.77
N GLY A 48 5.27 6.62 -0.57
CA GLY A 48 5.99 7.68 0.12
C GLY A 48 5.11 8.86 0.54
N ARG A 49 5.70 9.78 1.28
CA ARG A 49 5.12 11.09 1.61
C ARG A 49 6.16 12.15 1.31
N VAL A 50 5.72 13.37 1.07
CA VAL A 50 6.61 14.51 0.91
C VAL A 50 7.31 14.85 2.23
N PRO A 51 8.51 15.47 2.19
CA PRO A 51 9.07 16.10 3.37
C PRO A 51 8.17 17.26 3.83
N TYR A 52 8.48 17.85 4.99
CA TYR A 52 7.82 19.09 5.38
C TYR A 52 8.19 20.18 4.36
N ILE A 53 7.19 20.62 3.60
CA ILE A 53 7.34 21.63 2.55
C ILE A 53 6.20 22.63 2.62
N THR A 54 6.45 23.83 2.12
CA THR A 54 5.45 24.85 1.85
C THR A 54 5.10 24.82 0.36
N LEU A 55 3.81 24.80 0.04
CA LEU A 55 3.28 24.78 -1.32
C LEU A 55 2.28 25.92 -1.48
N GLN A 56 2.54 26.84 -2.41
CA GLN A 56 1.56 27.86 -2.79
C GLN A 56 1.11 27.66 -4.22
N ALA A 57 -0.21 27.61 -4.43
CA ALA A 57 -0.81 27.48 -5.74
C ALA A 57 -1.53 28.76 -6.16
N PHE A 58 -1.35 29.17 -7.41
CA PHE A 58 -2.05 30.30 -8.02
C PHE A 58 -2.96 29.79 -9.13
N SER A 59 -4.28 29.89 -8.91
CA SER A 59 -5.30 29.44 -9.86
C SER A 59 -5.86 30.58 -10.70
N GLU A 60 -6.15 30.30 -11.96
CA GLU A 60 -7.00 31.12 -12.83
C GLU A 60 -8.43 30.55 -12.91
N THR A 61 -8.59 29.24 -12.73
CA THR A 61 -9.86 28.53 -12.79
C THR A 61 -10.25 27.90 -11.45
N PRO A 62 -11.56 27.82 -11.13
CA PRO A 62 -12.04 27.09 -9.96
C PRO A 62 -11.70 25.60 -10.01
N GLY A 63 -11.55 25.01 -11.20
CA GLY A 63 -11.26 23.59 -11.38
C GLY A 63 -9.85 23.22 -10.91
N PHE A 64 -8.86 24.05 -11.20
CA PHE A 64 -7.50 23.85 -10.68
C PHE A 64 -7.43 24.06 -9.17
N ALA A 65 -8.05 25.12 -8.64
CA ALA A 65 -8.13 25.36 -7.19
C ALA A 65 -8.72 24.14 -6.45
N ALA A 66 -9.84 23.58 -6.95
CA ALA A 66 -10.44 22.37 -6.38
C ALA A 66 -9.52 21.14 -6.47
N SER A 67 -8.73 21.02 -7.54
CA SER A 67 -7.77 19.92 -7.71
C SER A 67 -6.60 20.03 -6.73
N VAL A 68 -6.12 21.24 -6.45
CA VAL A 68 -5.09 21.50 -5.44
C VAL A 68 -5.64 21.23 -4.03
N ASP A 69 -6.86 21.69 -3.72
CA ASP A 69 -7.51 21.41 -2.44
C ASP A 69 -7.71 19.90 -2.21
N GLN A 70 -8.07 19.16 -3.26
CA GLN A 70 -8.19 17.70 -3.19
C GLN A 70 -6.81 17.04 -3.00
N ALA A 71 -5.78 17.53 -3.67
CA ALA A 71 -4.41 17.04 -3.48
C ALA A 71 -3.90 17.29 -2.05
N ALA A 72 -4.17 18.47 -1.48
CA ALA A 72 -3.77 18.86 -0.13
C ALA A 72 -4.39 17.95 0.96
N ARG A 73 -5.55 17.35 0.69
CA ARG A 73 -6.21 16.39 1.60
C ARG A 73 -5.64 14.97 1.51
N ASP A 74 -4.81 14.67 0.52
CA ASP A 74 -4.21 13.35 0.35
C ASP A 74 -3.12 13.09 1.40
N ARG A 75 -3.07 11.85 1.92
CA ARG A 75 -2.07 11.47 2.94
C ARG A 75 -0.62 11.68 2.47
N ARG A 76 -0.35 11.61 1.17
CA ARG A 76 1.00 11.81 0.59
C ARG A 76 1.49 13.25 0.72
N LEU A 77 0.55 14.21 0.78
CA LEU A 77 0.81 15.64 1.01
C LEU A 77 0.49 16.10 2.44
N SER A 78 0.27 15.17 3.38
CA SER A 78 -0.03 15.52 4.79
C SER A 78 1.03 16.35 5.52
N ARG A 79 2.24 16.47 4.95
CA ARG A 79 3.35 17.30 5.43
C ARG A 79 3.59 18.56 4.58
N ALA A 80 2.78 18.78 3.55
CA ALA A 80 2.80 20.02 2.80
C ALA A 80 1.84 21.03 3.44
N ASP A 81 2.34 22.22 3.76
CA ASP A 81 1.49 23.37 4.08
C ASP A 81 1.03 24.00 2.77
N VAL A 82 -0.24 23.78 2.41
CA VAL A 82 -0.79 24.15 1.10
C VAL A 82 -1.65 25.40 1.21
N THR A 83 -1.31 26.41 0.42
CA THR A 83 -2.10 27.65 0.29
C THR A 83 -2.53 27.84 -1.16
N VAL A 84 -3.79 28.21 -1.39
CA VAL A 84 -4.34 28.46 -2.74
C VAL A 84 -4.78 29.90 -2.85
N SER A 85 -4.27 30.60 -3.86
CA SER A 85 -4.56 32.00 -4.18
C SER A 85 -5.10 32.10 -5.60
N SER A 86 -5.90 33.13 -5.88
CA SER A 86 -6.32 33.45 -7.24
C SER A 86 -5.32 34.38 -7.94
N GLY A 87 -5.34 34.41 -9.27
CA GLY A 87 -4.60 35.39 -10.07
C GLY A 87 -3.52 34.82 -10.98
N GLY A 88 -3.36 33.49 -11.03
CA GLY A 88 -2.41 32.81 -11.92
C GLY A 88 -0.99 33.37 -11.81
N LEU A 89 -0.29 33.43 -12.95
CA LEU A 89 1.10 33.86 -13.00
C LEU A 89 1.31 35.32 -12.57
N ARG A 90 0.39 36.23 -12.92
CA ARG A 90 0.47 37.62 -12.51
C ARG A 90 0.29 37.79 -10.99
N GLY A 91 -0.68 37.10 -10.42
CA GLY A 91 -0.93 37.11 -8.98
C GLY A 91 0.28 36.62 -8.18
N ALA A 92 0.99 35.61 -8.70
CA ALA A 92 2.23 35.12 -8.09
C ALA A 92 3.31 36.22 -8.04
N VAL A 93 3.53 36.93 -9.15
CA VAL A 93 4.50 38.05 -9.21
C VAL A 93 4.14 39.14 -8.20
N ASP A 94 2.86 39.54 -8.15
CA ASP A 94 2.39 40.61 -7.27
C ASP A 94 2.57 40.25 -5.78
N VAL A 95 2.35 38.99 -5.41
CA VAL A 95 2.52 38.50 -4.02
C VAL A 95 4.00 38.42 -3.63
N PHE A 96 4.83 37.79 -4.46
CA PHE A 96 6.24 37.55 -4.11
C PHE A 96 7.15 38.76 -4.33
N ALA A 97 6.62 39.84 -4.93
CA ALA A 97 7.28 41.14 -4.86
C ALA A 97 7.44 41.67 -3.41
N GLN A 98 6.63 41.18 -2.47
CA GLN A 98 6.63 41.63 -1.06
C GLN A 98 6.76 40.50 -0.04
N ALA A 99 6.84 39.24 -0.48
CA ALA A 99 6.88 38.06 0.37
C ALA A 99 7.92 37.06 -0.14
N THR A 100 8.41 36.19 0.75
CA THR A 100 9.33 35.10 0.39
C THR A 100 8.61 33.98 -0.35
N THR A 101 9.29 33.33 -1.30
CA THR A 101 8.69 32.22 -2.04
C THR A 101 8.67 30.92 -1.24
N PRO A 102 7.67 30.05 -1.44
CA PRO A 102 7.58 28.75 -0.79
C PRO A 102 8.59 27.75 -1.39
N ASP A 103 8.68 26.55 -0.82
CA ASP A 103 9.49 25.45 -1.39
C ASP A 103 8.97 25.04 -2.79
N LEU A 104 7.64 25.06 -2.99
CA LEU A 104 6.98 24.73 -4.25
C LEU A 104 5.92 25.77 -4.62
N LEU A 105 6.04 26.32 -5.84
CA LEU A 105 5.07 27.21 -6.44
C LEU A 105 4.37 26.50 -7.60
N MET A 106 3.04 26.33 -7.52
CA MET A 106 2.23 25.79 -8.61
C MET A 106 1.41 26.92 -9.25
N ILE A 107 1.49 27.10 -10.56
CA ILE A 107 0.84 28.23 -11.23
C ILE A 107 0.03 27.73 -12.43
N GLU A 108 -1.27 27.96 -12.39
CA GLU A 108 -2.11 27.82 -13.57
C GLU A 108 -1.97 29.07 -14.46
N THR A 109 -1.82 28.84 -15.77
CA THR A 109 -1.76 29.93 -16.74
C THR A 109 -2.43 29.58 -18.07
N GLY A 110 -3.31 30.46 -18.51
CA GLY A 110 -3.83 30.51 -19.88
C GLY A 110 -2.94 31.28 -20.86
N LEU A 111 -1.77 31.78 -20.44
CA LEU A 111 -0.87 32.53 -21.30
C LEU A 111 -0.06 31.62 -22.21
N HIS A 112 0.22 32.12 -23.42
CA HIS A 112 0.97 31.40 -24.44
C HIS A 112 1.97 32.32 -25.14
N GLY A 113 2.96 31.73 -25.82
CA GLY A 113 3.95 32.46 -26.61
C GLY A 113 4.72 33.51 -25.81
N GLU A 114 5.01 34.66 -26.42
CA GLU A 114 5.80 35.73 -25.80
C GLU A 114 5.20 36.29 -24.51
N ALA A 115 3.88 36.28 -24.37
CA ALA A 115 3.21 36.81 -23.18
C ALA A 115 3.51 35.95 -21.94
N LEU A 116 3.52 34.62 -22.10
CA LEU A 116 3.91 33.69 -21.06
C LEU A 116 5.36 33.94 -20.64
N PHE A 117 6.26 33.98 -21.61
CA PHE A 117 7.69 34.15 -21.34
C PHE A 117 8.02 35.47 -20.65
N ARG A 118 7.39 36.58 -21.08
CA ARG A 118 7.58 37.88 -20.42
C ARG A 118 7.16 37.86 -18.94
N GLN A 119 6.08 37.15 -18.60
CA GLN A 119 5.66 37.03 -17.21
C GLN A 119 6.54 36.07 -16.41
N LEU A 120 7.06 35.00 -17.03
CA LEU A 120 8.02 34.11 -16.37
C LEU A 120 9.33 34.84 -16.06
N ASP A 121 9.79 35.71 -16.95
CA ASP A 121 10.98 36.53 -16.71
C ASP A 121 10.72 37.50 -15.53
N ALA A 122 9.51 38.06 -15.41
CA ALA A 122 9.13 38.88 -14.25
C ALA A 122 9.02 38.07 -12.95
N LEU A 123 8.57 36.81 -13.02
CA LEU A 123 8.53 35.90 -11.87
C LEU A 123 9.94 35.53 -11.40
N ALA A 124 10.88 35.32 -12.33
CA ALA A 124 12.25 34.96 -12.00
C ALA A 124 12.97 36.04 -11.17
N GLU A 125 12.61 37.31 -11.33
CA GLU A 125 13.15 38.43 -10.54
C GLU A 125 12.69 38.44 -9.07
N VAL A 126 11.57 37.77 -8.77
CA VAL A 126 10.98 37.73 -7.42
C VAL A 126 11.02 36.34 -6.78
N CYS A 127 11.52 35.33 -7.48
CA CYS A 127 11.61 33.96 -6.99
C CYS A 127 12.96 33.64 -6.36
N ASP A 128 12.95 32.99 -5.19
CA ASP A 128 14.16 32.47 -4.57
C ASP A 128 14.70 31.28 -5.37
N ALA A 129 16.04 31.15 -5.45
CA ALA A 129 16.72 30.12 -6.24
C ALA A 129 16.41 28.66 -5.81
N ASN A 130 15.94 28.47 -4.56
CA ASN A 130 15.60 27.15 -4.03
C ASN A 130 14.12 26.78 -4.30
N SER A 131 13.28 27.74 -4.68
CA SER A 131 11.87 27.51 -4.93
C SER A 131 11.68 26.80 -6.27
N LYS A 132 10.97 25.68 -6.24
CA LYS A 132 10.62 24.94 -7.46
C LYS A 132 9.33 25.52 -8.04
N VAL A 133 9.30 25.78 -9.34
CA VAL A 133 8.10 26.31 -10.01
C VAL A 133 7.51 25.27 -10.94
N VAL A 134 6.22 24.96 -10.79
CA VAL A 134 5.47 24.06 -11.67
C VAL A 134 4.38 24.86 -12.36
N LEU A 135 4.28 24.72 -13.67
CA LEU A 135 3.26 25.38 -14.47
C LEU A 135 2.16 24.40 -14.88
N VAL A 136 0.92 24.87 -14.90
CA VAL A 136 -0.23 24.13 -15.40
C VAL A 136 -0.89 24.95 -16.50
N GLY A 137 -0.91 24.45 -17.73
CA GLY A 137 -1.42 25.21 -18.87
C GLY A 137 -2.06 24.34 -19.94
N GLY A 138 -2.79 24.97 -20.87
CA GLY A 138 -3.57 24.24 -21.88
C GLY A 138 -2.80 23.74 -23.11
N VAL A 139 -1.49 24.00 -23.23
CA VAL A 139 -0.72 23.74 -24.46
C VAL A 139 0.09 22.47 -24.32
N ASN A 140 -0.26 21.45 -25.10
CA ASN A 140 0.51 20.21 -25.17
C ASN A 140 1.55 20.28 -26.31
N ASP A 141 2.68 20.95 -26.05
CA ASP A 141 3.78 21.12 -27.01
C ASP A 141 5.14 20.77 -26.36
N VAL A 142 5.86 19.84 -26.98
CA VAL A 142 7.18 19.36 -26.49
C VAL A 142 8.26 20.45 -26.56
N SER A 143 8.18 21.34 -27.54
CA SER A 143 9.09 22.48 -27.68
C SER A 143 8.87 23.49 -26.56
N LEU A 144 7.61 23.80 -26.25
CA LEU A 144 7.27 24.65 -25.10
C LEU A 144 7.79 24.01 -23.80
N TYR A 145 7.54 22.71 -23.61
CA TYR A 145 8.02 21.99 -22.43
C TYR A 145 9.54 22.12 -22.24
N ARG A 146 10.33 21.89 -23.30
CA ARG A 146 11.79 22.02 -23.25
C ARG A 146 12.24 23.46 -22.95
N GLN A 147 11.60 24.45 -23.58
CA GLN A 147 11.91 25.86 -23.34
C GLN A 147 11.63 26.29 -21.90
N LEU A 148 10.59 25.73 -21.26
CA LEU A 148 10.28 25.99 -19.86
C LEU A 148 11.34 25.37 -18.92
N LEU A 149 11.75 24.12 -19.19
CA LEU A 149 12.81 23.46 -18.41
C LEU A 149 14.16 24.20 -18.51
N GLU A 150 14.51 24.68 -19.70
CA GLU A 150 15.74 25.48 -19.92
C GLU A 150 15.77 26.78 -19.11
N ARG A 151 14.58 27.30 -18.74
CA ARG A 151 14.42 28.51 -17.90
C ARG A 151 14.31 28.20 -16.41
N GLY A 152 14.50 26.95 -16.00
CA GLY A 152 14.47 26.54 -14.59
C GLY A 152 13.08 26.22 -14.04
N ILE A 153 12.05 26.12 -14.89
CA ILE A 153 10.76 25.57 -14.45
C ILE A 153 10.95 24.09 -14.13
N ALA A 154 10.45 23.66 -12.99
CA ALA A 154 10.67 22.32 -12.45
C ALA A 154 9.84 21.25 -13.19
N ASP A 155 8.59 21.56 -13.55
CA ASP A 155 7.76 20.70 -14.41
C ASP A 155 6.60 21.50 -15.04
N TYR A 156 5.98 20.94 -16.08
CA TYR A 156 4.80 21.50 -16.75
C TYR A 156 3.72 20.44 -16.95
N LEU A 157 2.51 20.72 -16.48
CA LEU A 157 1.34 19.87 -16.64
C LEU A 157 0.33 20.45 -17.62
N VAL A 158 -0.23 19.58 -18.44
CA VAL A 158 -1.32 19.95 -19.35
C VAL A 158 -2.64 19.98 -18.60
N ALA A 159 -3.34 21.10 -18.65
CA ALA A 159 -4.66 21.28 -18.05
C ALA A 159 -5.74 20.49 -18.82
N PRO A 160 -6.76 19.92 -18.15
CA PRO A 160 -6.97 19.96 -16.69
C PRO A 160 -6.07 18.96 -15.94
N ALA A 161 -5.31 19.45 -14.96
CA ALA A 161 -4.51 18.61 -14.09
C ALA A 161 -5.31 18.19 -12.86
N GLY A 162 -5.68 16.91 -12.78
CA GLY A 162 -6.37 16.35 -11.61
C GLY A 162 -5.43 16.17 -10.41
N ALA A 163 -6.02 15.97 -9.23
CA ALA A 163 -5.29 15.87 -7.95
C ALA A 163 -4.16 14.83 -7.98
N LEU A 164 -4.38 13.65 -8.58
CA LEU A 164 -3.35 12.60 -8.69
C LEU A 164 -2.12 13.03 -9.48
N SER A 165 -2.31 13.76 -10.59
CA SER A 165 -1.21 14.29 -11.41
C SER A 165 -0.41 15.34 -10.65
N LEU A 166 -1.08 16.17 -9.84
CA LEU A 166 -0.42 17.14 -8.98
C LEU A 166 0.41 16.45 -7.90
N ILE A 167 -0.17 15.46 -7.21
CA ILE A 167 0.53 14.67 -6.18
C ILE A 167 1.77 13.98 -6.77
N ASP A 168 1.65 13.40 -7.97
CA ASP A 168 2.78 12.75 -8.64
C ASP A 168 3.92 13.72 -8.93
N VAL A 169 3.63 14.93 -9.43
CA VAL A 169 4.65 15.97 -9.61
C VAL A 169 5.33 16.33 -8.28
N VAL A 170 4.57 16.55 -7.21
CA VAL A 170 5.17 16.92 -5.92
C VAL A 170 6.11 15.81 -5.43
N LEU A 171 5.69 14.53 -5.55
CA LEU A 171 6.50 13.39 -5.11
C LEU A 171 7.76 13.22 -5.97
N ARG A 172 7.69 13.52 -7.27
CA ARG A 172 8.86 13.53 -8.17
C ARG A 172 9.83 14.68 -7.87
N LEU A 173 9.32 15.85 -7.50
CA LEU A 173 10.13 17.04 -7.22
C LEU A 173 10.79 17.03 -5.84
N PHE A 174 10.17 16.35 -4.88
CA PHE A 174 10.66 16.19 -3.51
C PHE A 174 10.84 14.70 -3.18
N PRO A 175 11.72 14.00 -3.90
CA PRO A 175 11.98 12.59 -3.63
C PRO A 175 12.56 12.47 -2.21
N GLN A 176 12.01 11.54 -1.44
CA GLN A 176 12.65 11.06 -0.21
C GLN A 176 13.80 10.14 -0.66
N ASP A 177 15.05 10.60 -0.55
CA ASP A 177 16.29 9.91 -0.96
C ASP A 177 16.17 9.02 -2.23
N GLU A 178 16.55 9.55 -3.39
CA GLU A 178 16.41 8.94 -4.74
C GLU A 178 16.95 7.49 -4.89
N THR A 179 17.75 6.99 -3.93
CA THR A 179 18.33 5.64 -3.95
C THR A 179 17.62 4.64 -3.02
N ALA A 180 16.79 5.10 -2.09
CA ALA A 180 16.14 4.25 -1.10
C ALA A 180 14.75 3.82 -1.58
N ARG A 181 14.60 2.55 -1.98
CA ARG A 181 13.27 1.95 -2.12
C ARG A 181 12.60 1.94 -0.75
N LEU A 182 11.69 2.89 -0.51
CA LEU A 182 10.95 2.97 0.73
C LEU A 182 10.10 1.70 0.93
N GLY A 183 10.13 1.20 2.16
CA GLY A 183 9.28 0.13 2.62
C GLY A 183 7.80 0.49 2.62
N LYS A 184 6.99 -0.54 2.45
CA LYS A 184 5.54 -0.49 2.60
C LYS A 184 5.19 -0.54 4.09
N VAL A 185 4.46 0.46 4.55
CA VAL A 185 3.94 0.54 5.94
C VAL A 185 2.53 -0.07 5.98
N VAL A 186 2.33 -1.10 6.80
CA VAL A 186 1.04 -1.78 6.97
C VAL A 186 0.59 -1.64 8.42
N ALA A 187 -0.52 -0.96 8.65
CA ALA A 187 -1.09 -0.78 9.99
C ALA A 187 -2.16 -1.82 10.29
N PHE A 188 -2.14 -2.40 11.48
CA PHE A 188 -3.11 -3.36 11.97
C PHE A 188 -3.91 -2.74 13.12
N VAL A 189 -5.23 -2.80 13.05
CA VAL A 189 -6.13 -2.31 14.09
C VAL A 189 -7.32 -3.24 14.31
N GLY A 190 -7.72 -3.40 15.58
CA GLY A 190 -8.92 -4.15 15.93
C GLY A 190 -10.17 -3.26 15.93
N ALA A 191 -11.26 -3.71 15.32
CA ALA A 191 -12.58 -3.07 15.41
C ALA A 191 -13.11 -3.03 16.86
N LYS A 192 -12.61 -3.93 17.71
CA LYS A 192 -12.93 -4.02 19.13
C LYS A 192 -11.71 -4.53 19.91
N GLY A 193 -11.54 -4.05 21.13
CA GLY A 193 -10.57 -4.62 22.08
C GLY A 193 -10.76 -6.13 22.21
N GLY A 194 -9.67 -6.88 22.06
CA GLY A 194 -9.69 -8.35 22.12
C GLY A 194 -10.13 -9.06 20.83
N ALA A 195 -10.37 -8.35 19.72
CA ALA A 195 -10.62 -8.97 18.40
C ALA A 195 -9.41 -9.77 17.87
N GLY A 196 -8.23 -9.59 18.47
CA GLY A 196 -7.01 -10.34 18.15
C GLY A 196 -6.14 -9.71 17.07
N SER A 197 -6.23 -8.39 16.81
CA SER A 197 -5.44 -7.71 15.77
C SER A 197 -3.94 -7.91 15.95
N SER A 198 -3.44 -7.83 17.19
CA SER A 198 -2.01 -8.03 17.48
C SER A 198 -1.55 -9.43 17.11
N THR A 199 -2.38 -10.44 17.36
CA THR A 199 -2.10 -11.81 16.89
C THR A 199 -2.04 -11.87 15.36
N VAL A 200 -2.92 -11.16 14.65
CA VAL A 200 -2.88 -11.08 13.19
C VAL A 200 -1.62 -10.37 12.71
N ALA A 201 -1.28 -9.22 13.30
CA ALA A 201 -0.08 -8.44 12.97
C ALA A 201 1.19 -9.26 13.14
N GLN A 202 1.36 -9.88 14.31
CA GLN A 202 2.51 -10.72 14.66
C GLN A 202 2.64 -11.91 13.69
N ASN A 203 1.58 -12.71 13.49
CA ASN A 203 1.67 -13.88 12.61
C ASN A 203 1.87 -13.51 11.13
N THR A 204 1.36 -12.34 10.71
CA THR A 204 1.56 -11.85 9.34
C THR A 204 2.99 -11.37 9.13
N ALA A 205 3.56 -10.63 10.10
CA ALA A 205 4.96 -10.21 10.08
C ALA A 205 5.91 -11.41 10.00
N TRP A 206 5.67 -12.45 10.81
CA TRP A 206 6.44 -13.69 10.74
C TRP A 206 6.30 -14.39 9.37
N SER A 207 5.09 -14.44 8.81
CA SER A 207 4.84 -15.06 7.50
C SER A 207 5.54 -14.32 6.36
N LEU A 208 5.54 -12.98 6.40
CA LEU A 208 6.33 -12.15 5.47
C LEU A 208 7.82 -12.45 5.60
N ALA A 209 8.35 -12.50 6.83
CA ALA A 209 9.76 -12.78 7.09
C ALA A 209 10.19 -14.19 6.61
N LYS A 210 9.32 -15.19 6.79
CA LYS A 210 9.54 -16.55 6.26
C LYS A 210 9.52 -16.63 4.74
N SER A 211 8.86 -15.69 4.06
CA SER A 211 8.89 -15.60 2.59
C SER A 211 10.19 -14.98 2.04
N GLY A 212 11.13 -14.59 2.91
CA GLY A 212 12.40 -13.98 2.55
C GLY A 212 12.42 -12.45 2.61
N ALA A 213 11.29 -11.80 2.92
CA ALA A 213 11.24 -10.34 3.03
C ALA A 213 11.86 -9.88 4.36
N LYS A 214 12.59 -8.76 4.36
CA LYS A 214 12.98 -8.09 5.60
C LYS A 214 11.79 -7.32 6.16
N VAL A 215 11.48 -7.54 7.43
CA VAL A 215 10.27 -7.03 8.10
C VAL A 215 10.64 -6.43 9.45
N LEU A 216 10.11 -5.24 9.74
CA LEU A 216 10.00 -4.71 11.09
C LEU A 216 8.57 -4.90 11.58
N LEU A 217 8.41 -5.50 12.76
CA LEU A 217 7.17 -5.43 13.53
C LEU A 217 7.33 -4.38 14.64
N ALA A 218 6.56 -3.31 14.56
CA ALA A 218 6.49 -2.30 15.59
C ALA A 218 5.24 -2.51 16.45
N ASP A 219 5.46 -2.95 17.70
CA ASP A 219 4.42 -3.02 18.72
C ASP A 219 4.27 -1.64 19.36
N LEU A 220 3.25 -0.90 18.94
CA LEU A 220 3.00 0.47 19.38
C LEU A 220 2.01 0.53 20.57
N ASP A 221 1.59 -0.62 21.08
CA ASP A 221 0.90 -0.71 22.37
C ASP A 221 1.95 -0.71 23.49
N VAL A 222 2.39 0.48 23.89
CA VAL A 222 3.47 0.67 24.88
C VAL A 222 3.09 0.13 26.26
N GLN A 223 1.79 0.07 26.57
CA GLN A 223 1.28 -0.29 27.88
C GLN A 223 0.94 -1.79 27.99
N PHE A 224 0.34 -2.36 26.95
CA PHE A 224 -0.19 -3.72 26.96
C PHE A 224 0.32 -4.59 25.80
N GLY A 225 1.34 -4.11 25.07
CA GLY A 225 1.99 -4.82 23.98
C GLY A 225 2.44 -6.22 24.37
N THR A 226 2.39 -7.13 23.40
CA THR A 226 2.67 -8.55 23.63
C THR A 226 3.70 -9.13 22.68
N ALA A 227 4.23 -8.33 21.74
CA ALA A 227 5.12 -8.84 20.71
C ALA A 227 6.37 -9.51 21.29
N ALA A 228 7.03 -8.89 22.28
CA ALA A 228 8.21 -9.48 22.92
C ALA A 228 7.91 -10.87 23.51
N LEU A 229 6.79 -10.99 24.23
CA LEU A 229 6.33 -12.26 24.80
C LEU A 229 6.01 -13.30 23.72
N SER A 230 5.27 -12.91 22.68
CA SER A 230 4.87 -13.80 21.58
C SER A 230 6.04 -14.33 20.77
N TYR A 231 7.15 -13.58 20.68
CA TYR A 231 8.37 -14.00 19.99
C TYR A 231 9.45 -14.58 20.91
N ASN A 232 9.14 -14.73 22.21
CA ASN A 232 10.08 -15.17 23.23
C ASN A 232 11.38 -14.33 23.24
N ILE A 233 11.21 -13.01 23.14
CA ILE A 233 12.28 -12.02 23.17
C ILE A 233 12.40 -11.48 24.60
N ASP A 234 13.61 -11.50 25.14
CA ASP A 234 13.92 -10.82 26.39
C ASP A 234 14.13 -9.32 26.14
N ALA A 235 13.10 -8.53 26.44
CA ALA A 235 13.07 -7.08 26.28
C ALA A 235 12.70 -6.44 27.63
N PRO A 236 13.67 -6.25 28.55
CA PRO A 236 13.39 -5.72 29.89
C PRO A 236 12.95 -4.25 29.87
N VAL A 237 13.33 -3.51 28.82
CA VAL A 237 13.00 -2.09 28.63
C VAL A 237 12.42 -1.92 27.24
N GLY A 238 11.16 -1.49 27.16
CA GLY A 238 10.47 -1.22 25.90
C GLY A 238 10.98 0.06 25.21
N PHE A 239 10.65 0.21 23.93
CA PHE A 239 11.25 1.26 23.09
C PHE A 239 10.95 2.68 23.58
N ALA A 240 9.75 2.93 24.12
CA ALA A 240 9.33 4.24 24.59
C ALA A 240 10.19 4.73 25.77
N GLU A 241 10.54 3.83 26.69
CA GLU A 241 11.41 4.14 27.83
C GLU A 241 12.86 4.39 27.38
N GLN A 242 13.37 3.61 26.41
CA GLN A 242 14.70 3.84 25.84
C GLN A 242 14.80 5.19 25.11
N LEU A 243 13.71 5.65 24.50
CA LEU A 243 13.63 6.95 23.82
C LEU A 243 13.52 8.13 24.78
N ALA A 244 12.86 7.97 25.91
CA ALA A 244 12.71 9.04 26.90
C ALA A 244 14.05 9.56 27.43
N GLY A 245 15.08 8.71 27.45
CA GLY A 245 16.45 9.08 27.85
C GLY A 245 17.35 9.59 26.71
N ALA A 246 16.84 9.70 25.48
CA ALA A 246 17.64 10.09 24.32
C ALA A 246 17.29 11.50 23.83
N GLU A 247 18.32 12.31 23.52
CA GLU A 247 18.11 13.64 22.95
C GLU A 247 17.65 13.59 21.49
N ARG A 248 18.11 12.60 20.71
CA ARG A 248 17.84 12.46 19.27
C ARG A 248 17.75 11.00 18.86
N LEU A 249 16.95 10.74 17.83
CA LEU A 249 16.87 9.44 17.15
C LEU A 249 17.90 9.41 16.01
N ASP A 250 19.06 8.80 16.26
CA ASP A 250 20.06 8.52 15.24
C ASP A 250 20.04 7.03 14.81
N ASP A 251 20.84 6.69 13.81
CA ASP A 251 20.91 5.35 13.23
C ASP A 251 21.34 4.29 14.26
N ALA A 252 22.26 4.66 15.14
CA ALA A 252 22.78 3.76 16.17
C ALA A 252 21.74 3.47 17.25
N LEU A 253 21.01 4.51 17.69
CA LEU A 253 19.90 4.37 18.62
C LEU A 253 18.78 3.56 17.99
N PHE A 254 18.40 3.86 16.74
CA PHE A 254 17.35 3.12 16.05
C PHE A 254 17.66 1.63 15.99
N GLU A 255 18.86 1.23 15.55
CA GLU A 255 19.27 -0.18 15.55
C GLU A 255 19.29 -0.81 16.95
N ARG A 256 19.63 -0.04 18.00
CA ARG A 256 19.62 -0.51 19.39
C ARG A 256 18.21 -0.79 19.92
N LEU A 257 17.20 -0.08 19.42
CA LEU A 257 15.80 -0.31 19.79
C LEU A 257 15.25 -1.63 19.23
N LEU A 258 15.91 -2.21 18.21
CA LEU A 258 15.40 -3.36 17.47
C LEU A 258 15.92 -4.69 18.05
N HIS A 259 14.98 -5.59 18.34
CA HIS A 259 15.28 -6.97 18.70
C HIS A 259 15.21 -7.86 17.45
N LYS A 260 16.32 -8.48 17.07
CA LYS A 260 16.38 -9.40 15.92
C LYS A 260 15.78 -10.76 16.29
N HIS A 261 14.83 -11.23 15.49
CA HIS A 261 14.23 -12.56 15.59
C HIS A 261 14.50 -13.34 14.29
N GLY A 262 15.66 -13.98 14.21
CA GLY A 262 16.15 -14.60 12.98
C GLY A 262 16.66 -13.58 11.95
N PRO A 263 16.87 -13.99 10.69
CA PRO A 263 17.57 -13.16 9.69
C PRO A 263 16.72 -12.03 9.10
N ASN A 264 15.40 -12.17 9.13
CA ASN A 264 14.48 -11.36 8.32
C ASN A 264 13.43 -10.61 9.13
N LEU A 265 13.33 -10.84 10.44
CA LEU A 265 12.35 -10.20 11.30
C LEU A 265 13.07 -9.44 12.41
N SER A 266 12.76 -8.15 12.53
CA SER A 266 13.10 -7.32 13.68
C SER A 266 11.82 -6.90 14.39
N VAL A 267 11.88 -6.79 15.72
CA VAL A 267 10.76 -6.43 16.57
C VAL A 267 11.14 -5.20 17.39
N LEU A 268 10.33 -4.16 17.31
CA LEU A 268 10.35 -3.03 18.23
C LEU A 268 9.35 -3.34 19.34
N ALA A 269 9.85 -3.65 20.54
CA ALA A 269 9.05 -4.12 21.66
C ALA A 269 8.37 -2.94 22.39
N GLY A 270 7.04 -2.93 22.37
CA GLY A 270 6.21 -1.92 23.02
C GLY A 270 6.25 -1.96 24.53
N ALA A 271 5.95 -3.14 25.09
CA ALA A 271 5.78 -3.32 26.53
C ALA A 271 7.03 -2.93 27.33
N THR A 272 6.79 -2.17 28.40
CA THR A 272 7.79 -1.72 29.36
C THR A 272 7.49 -2.32 30.74
N ALA A 273 8.51 -2.46 31.59
CA ALA A 273 8.31 -2.88 32.98
C ALA A 273 7.68 -1.78 33.84
N SER A 274 7.81 -0.52 33.42
CA SER A 274 7.34 0.66 34.13
C SER A 274 5.90 1.02 33.78
N ARG A 275 5.08 1.26 34.81
CA ARG A 275 3.67 1.68 34.64
C ARG A 275 3.50 3.16 34.30
N ASP A 276 4.56 3.94 34.45
CA ASP A 276 4.54 5.40 34.27
C ASP A 276 4.96 5.84 32.87
N VAL A 277 5.19 4.89 31.95
CA VAL A 277 5.64 5.20 30.59
C VAL A 277 4.52 5.84 29.79
N VAL A 278 4.80 7.05 29.33
CA VAL A 278 3.93 7.80 28.43
C VAL A 278 4.25 7.42 26.98
N PRO A 279 3.24 7.20 26.13
CA PRO A 279 3.47 7.00 24.69
C PRO A 279 4.29 8.14 24.08
N PRO A 280 5.23 7.86 23.16
CA PRO A 280 6.00 8.90 22.49
C PRO A 280 5.10 9.89 21.75
N SER A 281 5.59 11.11 21.55
CA SER A 281 4.86 12.10 20.73
C SER A 281 4.69 11.61 19.29
N LEU A 282 3.67 12.13 18.60
CA LEU A 282 3.40 11.79 17.21
C LEU A 282 4.62 12.03 16.31
N GLU A 283 5.35 13.12 16.53
CA GLU A 283 6.58 13.44 15.77
C GLU A 283 7.68 12.39 15.96
N VAL A 284 7.83 11.87 17.18
CA VAL A 284 8.81 10.81 17.46
C VAL A 284 8.41 9.52 16.76
N LEU A 285 7.14 9.14 16.84
CA LEU A 285 6.63 7.95 16.13
C LEU A 285 6.79 8.07 14.62
N ASP A 286 6.49 9.24 14.05
CA ASP A 286 6.68 9.51 12.63
C ASP A 286 8.14 9.34 12.21
N ARG A 287 9.10 9.86 13.00
CA ARG A 287 10.54 9.67 12.74
C ARG A 287 10.96 8.21 12.80
N ILE A 288 10.42 7.43 13.74
CA ILE A 288 10.68 5.98 13.85
C ILE A 288 10.16 5.26 12.62
N VAL A 289 8.93 5.56 12.18
CA VAL A 289 8.32 4.93 10.99
C VAL A 289 9.07 5.32 9.72
N ASP A 290 9.49 6.57 9.58
CA ASP A 290 10.28 7.06 8.44
C ASP A 290 11.66 6.37 8.37
N ARG A 291 12.34 6.26 9.52
CA ARG A 291 13.60 5.53 9.59
C ARG A 291 13.41 4.03 9.31
N ALA A 292 12.34 3.45 9.83
CA ALA A 292 12.01 2.05 9.61
C ALA A 292 11.74 1.75 8.14
N ARG A 293 10.95 2.57 7.45
CA ARG A 293 10.66 2.35 6.03
C ARG A 293 11.87 2.58 5.13
N ALA A 294 12.83 3.40 5.53
CA ALA A 294 14.11 3.51 4.81
C ALA A 294 14.96 2.23 4.93
N THR A 295 14.76 1.44 5.99
CA THR A 295 15.59 0.25 6.31
C THR A 295 14.92 -1.08 5.93
N PHE A 296 13.60 -1.17 6.11
CA PHE A 296 12.82 -2.40 5.98
C PHE A 296 11.81 -2.29 4.82
N PRO A 297 11.81 -3.23 3.85
CA PRO A 297 10.80 -3.33 2.81
C PRO A 297 9.35 -3.44 3.32
N PHE A 298 9.15 -4.01 4.51
CA PHE A 298 7.86 -4.05 5.18
C PHE A 298 7.98 -3.57 6.62
N VAL A 299 7.14 -2.61 6.99
CA VAL A 299 6.98 -2.11 8.35
C VAL A 299 5.56 -2.40 8.81
N ILE A 300 5.41 -3.32 9.75
CA ILE A 300 4.12 -3.73 10.32
C ILE A 300 3.90 -2.95 11.60
N LEU A 301 2.85 -2.13 11.65
CA LEU A 301 2.45 -1.39 12.85
C LEU A 301 1.32 -2.14 13.54
N ASP A 302 1.56 -2.62 14.75
CA ASP A 302 0.54 -3.16 15.65
C ASP A 302 0.03 -2.01 16.53
N LEU A 303 -1.15 -1.50 16.21
CA LEU A 303 -1.72 -0.33 16.88
C LEU A 303 -2.59 -0.76 18.07
N PRO A 304 -2.56 0.00 19.18
CA PRO A 304 -3.46 -0.25 20.30
C PRO A 304 -4.91 -0.01 19.88
N HIS A 305 -5.84 -0.57 20.67
CA HIS A 305 -7.26 -0.36 20.42
C HIS A 305 -7.74 1.04 20.81
N GLU A 306 -7.00 1.77 21.66
CA GLU A 306 -7.40 3.11 22.05
C GLU A 306 -7.51 4.04 20.84
N TRP A 307 -8.65 4.73 20.76
CA TRP A 307 -8.90 5.66 19.67
C TRP A 307 -8.36 7.06 19.98
N THR A 308 -7.07 7.25 19.76
CA THR A 308 -6.38 8.52 19.98
C THR A 308 -6.11 9.25 18.66
N PRO A 309 -5.82 10.57 18.69
CA PRO A 309 -5.43 11.30 17.48
C PRO A 309 -4.22 10.70 16.76
N TRP A 310 -3.24 10.18 17.49
CA TRP A 310 -2.03 9.59 16.90
C TRP A 310 -2.31 8.23 16.24
N VAL A 311 -3.17 7.39 16.82
CA VAL A 311 -3.60 6.11 16.20
C VAL A 311 -4.35 6.40 14.91
N ARG A 312 -5.26 7.39 14.94
CA ARG A 312 -5.97 7.86 13.73
C ARG A 312 -4.98 8.32 12.66
N GLN A 313 -3.97 9.11 13.02
CA GLN A 313 -2.97 9.56 12.06
C GLN A 313 -2.13 8.40 11.52
N ALA A 314 -1.70 7.45 12.35
CA ALA A 314 -0.98 6.26 11.90
C ALA A 314 -1.78 5.45 10.87
N LEU A 315 -3.10 5.32 11.06
CA LEU A 315 -4.00 4.64 10.12
C LEU A 315 -4.19 5.36 8.79
N ILE A 316 -4.41 6.69 8.83
CA ILE A 316 -4.56 7.52 7.62
C ILE A 316 -3.29 7.46 6.78
N SER A 317 -2.16 7.39 7.46
CA SER A 317 -0.87 7.67 6.88
C SER A 317 -0.15 6.39 6.38
N ALA A 318 -0.52 5.20 6.89
CA ALA A 318 -0.03 3.90 6.44
C ALA A 318 -0.37 3.63 4.95
N ASP A 319 0.45 2.81 4.28
CA ASP A 319 0.21 2.43 2.88
C ASP A 319 -0.92 1.40 2.75
N GLU A 320 -1.05 0.50 3.73
CA GLU A 320 -2.13 -0.49 3.81
C GLU A 320 -2.69 -0.50 5.25
N VAL A 321 -3.98 -0.75 5.41
CA VAL A 321 -4.60 -0.94 6.72
C VAL A 321 -5.32 -2.28 6.75
N VAL A 322 -5.05 -3.07 7.79
CA VAL A 322 -5.74 -4.31 8.09
C VAL A 322 -6.64 -4.10 9.30
N VAL A 323 -7.94 -4.24 9.09
CA VAL A 323 -8.95 -4.15 10.15
C VAL A 323 -9.36 -5.56 10.56
N THR A 324 -9.07 -5.91 11.81
CA THR A 324 -9.44 -7.20 12.41
C THR A 324 -10.75 -7.07 13.18
N ALA A 325 -11.72 -7.93 12.90
CA ALA A 325 -13.03 -7.94 13.54
C ALA A 325 -13.47 -9.38 13.86
N GLU A 326 -14.41 -9.54 14.79
CA GLU A 326 -15.15 -10.80 14.99
C GLU A 326 -16.54 -10.73 14.34
N PRO A 327 -17.16 -11.85 13.95
CA PRO A 327 -18.47 -11.88 13.28
C PRO A 327 -19.65 -11.60 14.23
N ASP A 328 -19.61 -10.49 14.97
CA ASP A 328 -20.67 -10.02 15.85
C ASP A 328 -21.12 -8.58 15.52
N LEU A 329 -22.28 -8.17 16.05
CA LEU A 329 -22.88 -6.87 15.73
C LEU A 329 -22.05 -5.67 16.24
N ALA A 330 -21.39 -5.81 17.40
CA ALA A 330 -20.60 -4.73 17.98
C ALA A 330 -19.34 -4.46 17.14
N ASN A 331 -18.68 -5.52 16.71
CA ASN A 331 -17.57 -5.49 15.77
C ASN A 331 -18.02 -4.94 14.42
N LEU A 332 -19.18 -5.33 13.89
CA LEU A 332 -19.70 -4.79 12.63
C LEU A 332 -19.90 -3.28 12.68
N ARG A 333 -20.58 -2.78 13.72
CA ARG A 333 -20.80 -1.34 13.93
C ARG A 333 -19.49 -0.57 14.06
N ASN A 334 -18.54 -1.09 14.85
CA ASN A 334 -17.26 -0.40 15.07
C ASN A 334 -16.37 -0.46 13.82
N ALA A 335 -16.31 -1.60 13.14
CA ALA A 335 -15.59 -1.75 11.87
C ALA A 335 -16.14 -0.76 10.83
N ARG A 336 -17.47 -0.62 10.71
CA ARG A 336 -18.11 0.37 9.83
C ARG A 336 -17.55 1.78 10.04
N ARG A 337 -17.42 2.23 11.29
CA ARG A 337 -16.85 3.55 11.62
C ARG A 337 -15.40 3.69 11.18
N VAL A 338 -14.58 2.65 11.37
CA VAL A 338 -13.17 2.65 10.94
C VAL A 338 -13.08 2.68 9.41
N PHE A 339 -13.88 1.86 8.71
CA PHE A 339 -13.93 1.82 7.25
C PHE A 339 -14.42 3.14 6.66
N ASP A 340 -15.51 3.71 7.17
CA ASP A 340 -16.05 4.99 6.69
C ASP A 340 -15.01 6.12 6.84
N LEU A 341 -14.30 6.16 7.98
CA LEU A 341 -13.21 7.12 8.19
C LEU A 341 -12.09 6.93 7.18
N LEU A 342 -11.62 5.69 6.99
CA LEU A 342 -10.51 5.40 6.08
C LEU A 342 -10.89 5.71 4.64
N LYS A 343 -12.08 5.30 4.18
CA LYS A 343 -12.59 5.64 2.84
C LYS A 343 -12.71 7.15 2.64
N ALA A 344 -13.14 7.89 3.65
CA ALA A 344 -13.26 9.35 3.57
C ALA A 344 -11.91 10.10 3.56
N THR A 345 -10.87 9.52 4.17
CA THR A 345 -9.56 10.18 4.33
C THR A 345 -8.48 9.66 3.39
N ARG A 346 -8.70 8.50 2.76
CA ARG A 346 -7.76 7.80 1.89
C ARG A 346 -8.36 7.57 0.49
N LEU A 347 -8.93 8.63 -0.08
CA LEU A 347 -9.71 8.60 -1.32
C LEU A 347 -8.96 7.98 -2.51
N ASN A 348 -7.64 8.12 -2.53
CA ASN A 348 -6.78 7.67 -3.61
C ASN A 348 -6.02 6.38 -3.28
N ASP A 349 -6.27 5.72 -2.15
CA ASP A 349 -5.60 4.47 -1.77
C ASP A 349 -6.51 3.25 -1.96
N ALA A 350 -5.92 2.06 -1.81
CA ALA A 350 -6.68 0.83 -1.74
C ALA A 350 -7.59 0.80 -0.49
N ASP A 351 -8.74 0.15 -0.64
CA ASP A 351 -9.66 -0.11 0.48
C ASP A 351 -8.97 -0.88 1.62
N PRO A 352 -9.30 -0.59 2.89
CA PRO A 352 -8.79 -1.35 4.03
C PRO A 352 -9.12 -2.85 3.90
N LEU A 353 -8.18 -3.69 4.35
CA LEU A 353 -8.28 -5.14 4.29
C LEU A 353 -9.05 -5.66 5.50
N LEU A 354 -10.19 -6.31 5.27
CA LEU A 354 -10.97 -6.95 6.33
C LEU A 354 -10.44 -8.35 6.66
N VAL A 355 -10.16 -8.59 7.94
CA VAL A 355 -9.86 -9.92 8.49
C VAL A 355 -10.90 -10.27 9.55
N LEU A 356 -11.60 -11.39 9.36
CA LEU A 356 -12.51 -11.91 10.37
C LEU A 356 -11.82 -12.97 11.23
N ASN A 357 -11.71 -12.69 12.52
CA ASN A 357 -11.15 -13.59 13.52
C ASN A 357 -12.23 -14.37 14.27
N ARG A 358 -11.83 -15.49 14.87
CA ARG A 358 -12.67 -16.37 15.70
C ARG A 358 -13.98 -16.74 15.00
N VAL A 359 -13.92 -17.18 13.75
CA VAL A 359 -15.12 -17.62 13.04
C VAL A 359 -15.44 -19.08 13.34
N GLY A 360 -16.72 -19.41 13.48
CA GLY A 360 -17.21 -20.76 13.76
C GLY A 360 -17.12 -21.11 15.25
N VAL A 361 -17.33 -20.14 16.15
CA VAL A 361 -17.39 -20.42 17.59
C VAL A 361 -18.62 -21.31 17.87
N PRO A 362 -18.46 -22.48 18.51
CA PRO A 362 -19.59 -23.34 18.81
C PRO A 362 -20.62 -22.64 19.68
N ARG A 363 -21.91 -22.73 19.29
CA ARG A 363 -23.06 -22.15 20.02
C ARG A 363 -23.04 -20.62 20.16
N ARG A 364 -22.28 -19.92 19.31
CA ARG A 364 -22.37 -18.47 19.16
C ARG A 364 -23.16 -18.13 17.91
N ASP A 365 -24.13 -17.24 18.04
CA ASP A 365 -24.77 -16.65 16.88
C ASP A 365 -23.80 -15.69 16.20
N GLU A 366 -23.48 -15.98 14.95
CA GLU A 366 -22.50 -15.24 14.15
C GLU A 366 -23.15 -14.67 12.91
N ILE A 367 -22.76 -13.45 12.57
CA ILE A 367 -23.06 -12.87 11.26
C ILE A 367 -22.23 -13.64 10.24
N LYS A 368 -22.84 -14.06 9.12
CA LYS A 368 -22.09 -14.73 8.05
C LYS A 368 -20.99 -13.80 7.55
N ALA A 369 -19.84 -14.38 7.25
CA ALA A 369 -18.64 -13.63 6.89
C ALA A 369 -18.87 -12.78 5.62
N GLU A 370 -19.65 -13.30 4.69
CA GLU A 370 -20.03 -12.65 3.43
C GLU A 370 -21.00 -11.48 3.67
N ASP A 371 -22.00 -11.66 4.54
CA ASP A 371 -22.96 -10.61 4.91
C ASP A 371 -22.26 -9.46 5.65
N PHE A 372 -21.29 -9.80 6.51
CA PHE A 372 -20.46 -8.84 7.24
C PHE A 372 -19.62 -7.98 6.27
N ALA A 373 -18.93 -8.61 5.32
CA ALA A 373 -18.14 -7.91 4.31
C ALA A 373 -19.02 -7.05 3.38
N THR A 374 -20.18 -7.57 2.97
CA THR A 374 -21.16 -6.84 2.14
C THR A 374 -21.66 -5.58 2.85
N THR A 375 -21.96 -5.67 4.15
CA THR A 375 -22.43 -4.53 4.95
C THR A 375 -21.37 -3.42 5.11
N LEU A 376 -20.09 -3.80 5.04
CA LEU A 376 -18.95 -2.87 5.06
C LEU A 376 -18.54 -2.39 3.65
N GLU A 377 -19.20 -2.87 2.60
CA GLU A 377 -18.89 -2.58 1.21
C GLU A 377 -17.39 -2.83 0.92
N THR A 378 -16.89 -3.99 1.37
CA THR A 378 -15.49 -4.39 1.22
C THR A 378 -15.36 -5.89 0.95
N GLN A 379 -14.15 -6.33 0.63
CA GLN A 379 -13.83 -7.75 0.41
C GLN A 379 -13.22 -8.36 1.66
N LEU A 380 -13.72 -9.53 2.04
CA LEU A 380 -13.09 -10.35 3.07
C LEU A 380 -11.75 -10.89 2.56
N ARG A 381 -10.64 -10.53 3.23
CA ARG A 381 -9.28 -10.93 2.82
C ARG A 381 -8.80 -12.20 3.51
N ALA A 382 -9.17 -12.39 4.76
CA ALA A 382 -8.84 -13.61 5.50
C ALA A 382 -9.92 -13.95 6.53
N LYS A 383 -10.07 -15.25 6.78
CA LYS A 383 -10.97 -15.83 7.77
C LYS A 383 -10.18 -16.74 8.69
N LEU A 384 -10.11 -16.40 9.97
CA LEU A 384 -9.41 -17.17 11.00
C LEU A 384 -10.44 -17.99 11.78
N ALA A 385 -10.31 -19.31 11.70
CA ALA A 385 -11.20 -20.22 12.42
C ALA A 385 -10.96 -20.17 13.94
N PHE A 386 -12.01 -20.38 14.72
CA PHE A 386 -11.91 -20.55 16.16
C PHE A 386 -11.16 -21.85 16.50
N ALA A 387 -9.88 -21.73 16.86
CA ALA A 387 -9.01 -22.88 17.15
C ALA A 387 -8.28 -22.75 18.51
N PRO A 388 -9.03 -22.75 19.64
CA PRO A 388 -8.49 -22.37 20.96
C PRO A 388 -7.29 -23.22 21.40
N LYS A 389 -7.22 -24.50 21.03
CA LYS A 389 -6.07 -25.38 21.35
C LYS A 389 -4.78 -24.93 20.66
N ALA A 390 -4.85 -24.58 19.38
CA ALA A 390 -3.68 -24.15 18.62
C ALA A 390 -3.21 -22.77 19.06
N PHE A 391 -4.13 -21.82 19.21
CA PHE A 391 -3.82 -20.47 19.69
C PHE A 391 -3.33 -20.47 21.14
N GLY A 392 -3.93 -21.28 22.03
CA GLY A 392 -3.47 -21.44 23.40
C GLY A 392 -2.06 -22.03 23.49
N LYS A 393 -1.76 -23.06 22.70
CA LYS A 393 -0.42 -23.65 22.64
C LYS A 393 0.62 -22.69 22.06
N ALA A 394 0.26 -21.92 21.04
CA ALA A 394 1.13 -20.89 20.46
C ALA A 394 1.48 -19.82 21.51
N ALA A 395 0.47 -19.28 22.19
CA ALA A 395 0.65 -18.26 23.22
C ALA A 395 1.49 -18.77 24.41
N SER A 396 1.24 -19.99 24.90
CA SER A 396 1.99 -20.53 26.05
C SER A 396 3.42 -20.95 25.73
N SER A 397 3.78 -21.08 24.45
CA SER A 397 5.12 -21.47 24.02
C SER A 397 5.91 -20.35 23.33
N GLY A 398 5.35 -19.15 23.20
CA GLY A 398 6.01 -18.02 22.51
C GLY A 398 6.33 -18.33 21.05
N ARG A 399 5.41 -19.00 20.35
CA ARG A 399 5.59 -19.43 18.94
C ARG A 399 4.44 -18.97 18.07
N MET A 400 4.71 -18.78 16.78
CA MET A 400 3.69 -18.38 15.82
C MET A 400 2.78 -19.55 15.43
N ILE A 401 1.55 -19.24 15.00
CA ILE A 401 0.51 -20.24 14.69
C ILE A 401 0.96 -21.18 13.58
N ALA A 402 1.61 -20.64 12.55
CA ALA A 402 2.13 -21.43 11.43
C ALA A 402 3.20 -22.45 11.86
N GLU A 403 3.85 -22.25 13.01
CA GLU A 403 4.79 -23.23 13.59
C GLU A 403 4.10 -24.34 14.39
N ILE A 404 2.89 -24.08 14.88
CA ILE A 404 2.07 -25.07 15.60
C ILE A 404 1.22 -25.88 14.62
N SER A 405 0.62 -25.22 13.63
CA SER A 405 -0.23 -25.82 12.61
C SER A 405 -0.18 -25.01 11.33
N THR A 406 0.33 -25.64 10.27
CA THR A 406 0.38 -25.03 8.93
C THR A 406 -1.02 -24.71 8.40
N THR A 407 -2.01 -25.58 8.65
CA THR A 407 -3.40 -25.39 8.21
C THR A 407 -4.06 -24.18 8.88
N ILE A 408 -3.91 -24.03 10.20
CA ILE A 408 -4.50 -22.90 10.94
C ILE A 408 -3.70 -21.62 10.65
N GLY A 409 -2.39 -21.73 10.39
CA GLY A 409 -1.52 -20.62 10.04
C GLY A 409 -1.70 -20.09 8.61
N GLN A 410 -2.34 -20.87 7.73
CA GLN A 410 -2.43 -20.59 6.31
C GLN A 410 -3.07 -19.23 5.97
N PRO A 411 -4.12 -18.75 6.66
CA PRO A 411 -4.68 -17.43 6.37
C PRO A 411 -3.71 -16.28 6.65
N PHE A 412 -2.78 -16.40 7.63
CA PHE A 412 -1.74 -15.38 7.85
C PHE A 412 -0.73 -15.38 6.70
N THR A 413 -0.39 -16.56 6.17
CA THR A 413 0.45 -16.69 4.98
C THR A 413 -0.23 -16.10 3.74
N GLN A 414 -1.54 -16.29 3.56
CA GLN A 414 -2.31 -15.65 2.50
C GLN A 414 -2.32 -14.13 2.63
N LEU A 415 -2.54 -13.62 3.84
CA LEU A 415 -2.53 -12.18 4.10
C LEU A 415 -1.15 -11.58 3.79
N ALA A 416 -0.06 -12.26 4.19
CA ALA A 416 1.29 -11.87 3.83
C ALA A 416 1.53 -11.85 2.30
N GLN A 417 1.00 -12.84 1.57
CA GLN A 417 1.08 -12.86 0.10
C GLN A 417 0.37 -11.66 -0.53
N ILE A 418 -0.86 -11.38 -0.10
CA ILE A 418 -1.65 -10.22 -0.55
C ILE A 418 -0.87 -8.91 -0.31
N LEU A 419 -0.36 -8.70 0.91
CA LEU A 419 0.39 -7.49 1.27
C LEU A 419 1.68 -7.33 0.46
N SER A 420 2.34 -8.45 0.13
CA SER A 420 3.56 -8.46 -0.69
C SER A 420 3.33 -8.27 -2.20
N GLY A 421 2.07 -8.23 -2.65
CA GLY A 421 1.73 -8.19 -4.07
C GLY A 421 1.99 -9.50 -4.83
N LYS A 422 2.44 -10.57 -4.15
CA LYS A 422 2.57 -11.90 -4.74
C LYS A 422 1.19 -12.54 -4.78
N ALA A 423 0.64 -12.76 -5.98
CA ALA A 423 -0.64 -13.43 -6.13
C ALA A 423 -0.65 -14.77 -5.35
N PRO A 424 -1.74 -15.10 -4.65
CA PRO A 424 -1.83 -16.39 -3.98
C PRO A 424 -1.68 -17.51 -5.01
N PRO A 425 -0.96 -18.61 -4.71
CA PRO A 425 -0.90 -19.75 -5.61
C PRO A 425 -2.34 -20.21 -5.85
N ARG A 426 -2.78 -20.13 -7.12
CA ARG A 426 -4.08 -20.63 -7.56
C ARG A 426 -4.20 -22.06 -7.03
N GLN A 427 -5.14 -22.31 -6.12
CA GLN A 427 -5.49 -23.68 -5.76
C GLN A 427 -5.89 -24.37 -7.07
N ALA A 428 -5.08 -25.33 -7.50
CA ALA A 428 -5.43 -26.19 -8.61
C ALA A 428 -6.78 -26.82 -8.26
N ARG A 429 -7.84 -26.39 -8.95
CA ARG A 429 -9.15 -27.05 -8.81
C ARG A 429 -8.88 -28.51 -9.17
N ARG A 430 -8.97 -29.41 -8.17
CA ARG A 430 -8.98 -30.85 -8.44
C ARG A 430 -10.16 -31.07 -9.37
N PHE A 431 -9.86 -31.31 -10.64
CA PHE A 431 -10.81 -31.76 -11.64
C PHE A 431 -11.29 -33.15 -11.17
N LEU A 432 -12.34 -33.18 -10.36
CA LEU A 432 -13.14 -34.39 -10.17
C LEU A 432 -14.16 -34.40 -11.30
N GLY A 433 -13.87 -35.14 -12.36
CA GLY A 433 -14.76 -35.28 -13.51
C GLY A 433 -14.37 -36.47 -14.38
N TRP A 434 -15.06 -37.59 -14.14
CA TRP A 434 -15.33 -38.71 -15.07
C TRP A 434 -14.17 -39.46 -15.74
N ARG A 435 -13.78 -40.57 -15.10
CA ARG A 435 -13.45 -41.82 -15.79
C ARG A 435 -14.10 -43.00 -15.06
N ARG A 436 -15.33 -43.32 -15.46
CA ARG A 436 -15.97 -44.65 -15.34
C ARG A 436 -17.32 -44.60 -16.08
N ALA A 437 -17.24 -44.76 -17.38
CA ALA A 437 -18.31 -45.27 -18.23
C ALA A 437 -17.68 -45.54 -19.60
N HIS A 438 -17.03 -46.69 -19.73
CA HIS A 438 -16.83 -47.44 -20.97
C HIS A 438 -15.88 -48.60 -20.65
N GLU A 439 -16.39 -49.55 -19.89
CA GLU A 439 -15.88 -50.93 -19.85
C GLU A 439 -16.98 -51.80 -19.27
N GLN A 440 -17.92 -52.19 -20.12
CA GLN A 440 -18.50 -53.53 -20.13
C GLN A 440 -19.32 -53.72 -21.41
N VAL A 441 -18.97 -54.83 -22.06
CA VAL A 441 -19.58 -55.49 -23.23
C VAL A 441 -20.98 -55.97 -22.90
#